data_AF-A0A5N4B4R6-F1
#
_entry.id   AF-A0A5N4B4R6-F1
#
_cell.length_a   1.000
_cell.length_b   1.000
_cell.length_c   1.000
_cell.angle_alpha   90.00
_cell.angle_beta   90.00
_cell.angle_gamma   90.00
#
_symmetry.space_group_name_H-M   'P 1'
#
loop_
_entity.id
_entity.type
_entity.pdbx_description
1 polymer ?
#
loop_
_entity_poly.entity_id
_entity_poly.type
_entity_poly.pdbx_seq_one_letter_code
_entity_poly.pdbx_strand_id
1 'polypeptide(L)'
;MKLFIVFVLLTVDSLALDIVPCNLDEPLNQCYSEGQYDSNELLKIWDARIEILEPSEKILQFLDCFLKRLGVYGEDGVVNLVQFASQLPCFLKKALGNQVDVILLGKAVADRCLKLMPVDQTSVRRCFSVRNCAVKYLQTLPTGIGLTL
;
A
#
# COMPACT_ATOMS: atom_id res chain seq x y z
N MET A 1 25.60 17.51 -34.78
CA MET A 1 24.82 18.39 -33.86
C MET A 1 23.52 18.75 -34.56
N LYS A 2 22.38 18.74 -33.84
CA LYS A 2 20.97 18.63 -34.28
C LYS A 2 20.47 17.18 -34.19
N LEU A 3 19.40 16.83 -33.49
CA LEU A 3 18.49 17.55 -32.58
C LEU A 3 17.50 16.45 -32.07
N PHE A 4 17.06 16.54 -30.82
CA PHE A 4 15.88 15.86 -30.22
C PHE A 4 15.96 14.32 -30.07
N ILE A 5 16.25 13.81 -28.87
CA ILE A 5 15.24 13.67 -27.81
C ILE A 5 13.95 13.10 -28.43
N VAL A 6 14.00 11.82 -28.80
CA VAL A 6 12.79 10.98 -28.82
C VAL A 6 12.55 10.55 -27.37
N PHE A 7 12.27 11.55 -26.51
CA PHE A 7 11.41 11.38 -25.34
C PHE A 7 9.98 11.34 -25.89
N VAL A 8 9.66 10.27 -26.61
CA VAL A 8 8.27 9.88 -26.85
C VAL A 8 7.99 8.92 -25.70
N LEU A 9 7.43 9.43 -24.61
CA LEU A 9 6.01 9.18 -24.34
C LEU A 9 5.71 7.67 -24.26
N LEU A 10 6.33 7.00 -23.30
CA LEU A 10 5.69 5.93 -22.56
C LEU A 10 5.64 6.44 -21.12
N THR A 11 4.78 7.44 -20.85
CA THR A 11 3.49 7.20 -20.20
C THR A 11 3.52 5.99 -19.27
N VAL A 12 3.25 6.27 -18.00
CA VAL A 12 3.26 5.34 -16.87
C VAL A 12 2.03 4.41 -16.97
N ASP A 13 1.84 3.78 -18.14
CA ASP A 13 0.71 2.91 -18.46
C ASP A 13 0.88 1.47 -17.93
N SER A 14 1.99 1.12 -17.31
CA SER A 14 2.33 -0.30 -17.08
C SER A 14 2.47 -0.72 -15.62
N LEU A 15 1.98 0.06 -14.66
CA LEU A 15 1.49 -0.55 -13.42
C LEU A 15 0.11 -1.14 -13.74
N ALA A 16 0.13 -2.23 -14.51
CA ALA A 16 -1.02 -3.08 -14.71
C ALA A 16 -1.39 -3.65 -13.34
N LEU A 17 -2.28 -2.94 -12.62
CA LEU A 17 -3.05 -3.51 -11.54
C LEU A 17 -4.06 -4.46 -12.18
N ASP A 18 -3.54 -5.57 -12.68
CA ASP A 18 -4.35 -6.71 -13.10
C ASP A 18 -5.12 -7.21 -11.89
N ILE A 19 -6.20 -7.95 -12.12
CA ILE A 19 -7.02 -8.54 -11.06
C ILE A 19 -6.20 -9.66 -10.42
N VAL A 20 -5.25 -9.30 -9.55
CA VAL A 20 -4.52 -10.25 -8.71
C VAL A 20 -5.54 -10.81 -7.71
N PRO A 21 -5.70 -12.14 -7.61
CA PRO A 21 -6.58 -12.72 -6.61
C PRO A 21 -6.11 -12.26 -5.22
N CYS A 22 -6.98 -11.52 -4.53
CA CYS A 22 -6.68 -10.99 -3.21
C CYS A 22 -6.63 -12.12 -2.18
N ASN A 23 -5.43 -12.61 -1.88
CA ASN A 23 -5.16 -13.48 -0.74
C ASN A 23 -4.25 -12.75 0.25
N LEU A 24 -4.85 -11.91 1.09
CA LEU A 24 -4.14 -11.29 2.22
C LEU A 24 -4.22 -12.15 3.48
N ASP A 25 -5.25 -12.98 3.60
CA ASP A 25 -5.58 -13.64 4.86
C ASP A 25 -4.56 -14.71 5.24
N GLU A 26 -4.02 -15.47 4.28
CA GLU A 26 -2.97 -16.45 4.56
C GLU A 26 -1.68 -15.80 5.09
N PRO A 27 -1.06 -14.81 4.40
CA PRO A 27 0.12 -14.12 4.94
C PRO A 27 -0.15 -13.41 6.27
N LEU A 28 -1.36 -12.83 6.45
CA LEU A 28 -1.74 -12.22 7.73
C LEU A 28 -1.76 -13.27 8.85
N ASN A 29 -2.47 -14.37 8.66
CA ASN A 29 -2.62 -15.42 9.68
C ASN A 29 -1.27 -16.03 10.06
N GLN A 30 -0.38 -16.23 9.09
CA GLN A 30 0.98 -16.70 9.36
C GLN A 30 1.72 -15.71 10.26
N CYS A 31 1.73 -14.42 9.91
CA CYS A 31 2.38 -13.42 10.74
C CYS A 31 1.76 -13.31 12.13
N TYR A 32 0.42 -13.33 12.24
CA TYR A 32 -0.26 -13.36 13.54
C TYR A 32 0.19 -14.53 14.42
N SER A 33 0.41 -15.71 13.84
CA SER A 33 0.81 -16.91 14.59
C SER A 33 2.27 -16.90 15.06
N GLU A 34 3.14 -16.16 14.38
CA GLU A 34 4.60 -16.15 14.63
C GLU A 34 5.02 -15.11 15.67
N GLY A 35 4.15 -14.17 16.03
CA GLY A 35 4.46 -13.11 16.98
C GLY A 35 3.40 -12.89 18.03
N GLN A 36 3.75 -12.09 19.03
CA GLN A 36 2.82 -11.62 20.05
C GLN A 36 2.41 -10.20 19.71
N TYR A 37 1.20 -10.06 19.19
CA TYR A 37 0.62 -8.78 18.76
C TYR A 37 -0.71 -8.51 19.44
N ASP A 38 -0.97 -7.25 19.77
CA ASP A 38 -2.29 -6.81 20.15
C ASP A 38 -3.15 -6.65 18.88
N SER A 39 -4.21 -7.46 18.78
CA SER A 39 -5.11 -7.43 17.64
C SER A 39 -5.79 -6.06 17.48
N ASN A 40 -6.14 -5.38 18.58
CA ASN A 40 -6.77 -4.06 18.54
C ASN A 40 -5.79 -2.99 18.03
N GLU A 41 -4.51 -3.14 18.36
CA GLU A 41 -3.46 -2.25 17.85
C GLU A 41 -3.28 -2.43 16.34
N LEU A 42 -3.24 -3.68 15.85
CA LEU A 42 -3.08 -3.98 14.44
C LEU A 42 -4.28 -3.56 13.58
N LEU A 43 -5.50 -3.57 14.14
CA LEU A 43 -6.68 -3.08 13.43
C LEU A 43 -6.55 -1.61 13.00
N LYS A 44 -5.76 -0.79 13.71
CA LYS A 44 -5.51 0.62 13.37
C LYS A 44 -4.84 0.78 12.00
N ILE A 45 -4.09 -0.22 11.54
CA ILE A 45 -3.43 -0.20 10.21
C ILE A 45 -4.49 -0.04 9.12
N TRP A 46 -5.63 -0.71 9.27
CA TRP A 46 -6.73 -0.75 8.31
C TRP A 46 -7.75 0.39 8.48
N ASP A 47 -7.66 1.18 9.55
CA ASP A 47 -8.64 2.24 9.84
C ASP A 47 -8.39 3.50 8.99
N ALA A 48 -9.17 3.66 7.92
CA ALA A 48 -9.10 4.80 7.00
C ALA A 48 -9.56 6.14 7.62
N ARG A 49 -10.03 6.17 8.87
CA ARG A 49 -10.36 7.41 9.60
C ARG A 49 -9.12 8.02 10.24
N ILE A 50 -8.08 7.22 10.48
CA ILE A 50 -6.82 7.68 11.09
C ILE A 50 -5.92 8.21 9.97
N GLU A 51 -5.87 9.53 9.78
CA GLU A 51 -5.08 10.17 8.71
C GLU A 51 -3.57 9.90 8.84
N ILE A 52 -3.03 10.17 10.02
CA ILE A 52 -1.62 9.94 10.35
C ILE A 52 -1.56 8.97 11.52
N LEU A 53 -1.10 7.76 11.23
CA LEU A 53 -0.76 6.78 12.26
C LEU A 53 0.76 6.78 12.40
N GLU A 54 1.27 6.95 13.62
CA GLU A 54 2.67 6.64 13.92
C GLU A 54 2.74 5.18 14.37
N PRO A 55 3.41 4.28 13.63
CA PRO A 55 3.41 2.87 13.95
C PRO A 55 4.31 2.60 15.16
N SER A 56 3.81 1.82 16.12
CA SER A 56 4.65 1.23 17.16
C SER A 56 5.63 0.24 16.54
N GLU A 57 6.67 -0.13 17.29
CA GLU A 57 7.62 -1.16 16.86
C GLU A 57 6.93 -2.50 16.59
N LYS A 58 5.86 -2.81 17.32
CA LYS A 58 5.06 -4.03 17.11
C LYS A 58 4.29 -4.00 15.80
N ILE A 59 3.70 -2.86 15.44
CA ILE A 59 3.07 -2.66 14.13
C ILE A 59 4.11 -2.85 13.01
N LEU A 60 5.31 -2.27 13.17
CA LEU A 60 6.38 -2.40 12.18
C LEU A 60 6.86 -3.85 12.05
N GLN A 61 7.06 -4.57 13.15
CA GLN A 61 7.44 -5.99 13.11
C GLN A 61 6.38 -6.85 12.41
N PHE A 62 5.11 -6.63 12.70
CA PHE A 62 4.00 -7.33 12.04
C PHE A 62 3.98 -7.05 10.53
N LEU A 63 4.06 -5.77 10.16
CA LEU A 63 4.04 -5.37 8.75
C LEU A 63 5.29 -5.82 8.00
N ASP A 64 6.44 -5.88 8.65
CA ASP A 64 7.65 -6.40 8.04
C ASP A 64 7.49 -7.86 7.65
N CYS A 65 6.99 -8.69 8.56
CA CYS A 65 6.62 -10.08 8.27
C CYS A 65 5.63 -10.16 7.10
N PHE A 66 4.56 -9.37 7.17
CA PHE A 66 3.46 -9.44 6.21
C PHE A 66 3.91 -9.03 4.79
N LEU A 67 4.63 -7.92 4.67
CA LEU A 67 5.12 -7.40 3.39
C LEU A 67 6.19 -8.29 2.76
N LYS A 68 7.08 -8.89 3.56
CA LYS A 68 8.04 -9.90 3.08
C LYS A 68 7.34 -11.11 2.51
N ARG A 69 6.29 -11.63 3.18
CA ARG A 69 5.50 -12.79 2.69
C ARG A 69 4.73 -12.48 1.41
N LEU A 70 4.28 -11.24 1.23
CA LEU A 70 3.69 -10.77 -0.02
C LEU A 70 4.72 -10.55 -1.14
N GLY A 71 6.02 -10.75 -0.86
CA GLY A 71 7.11 -10.54 -1.82
C GLY A 71 7.34 -9.07 -2.15
N VAL A 72 6.85 -8.14 -1.32
CA VAL A 72 7.00 -6.69 -1.54
C VAL A 72 8.46 -6.27 -1.41
N TYR A 73 9.23 -6.97 -0.59
CA TYR A 73 10.70 -6.92 -0.55
C TYR A 73 11.24 -8.21 0.08
N GLY A 74 12.52 -8.51 -0.15
CA GLY A 74 13.22 -9.64 0.43
C GLY A 74 14.18 -9.22 1.56
N GLU A 75 15.18 -10.08 1.82
CA GLU A 75 16.22 -9.82 2.81
C GLU A 75 17.18 -8.69 2.43
N ASP A 76 17.27 -8.36 1.14
CA ASP A 76 18.03 -7.20 0.65
C ASP A 76 17.37 -5.85 0.99
N GLY A 77 16.12 -5.88 1.48
CA GLY A 77 15.34 -4.69 1.77
C GLY A 77 14.96 -3.88 0.53
N VAL A 78 15.15 -4.37 -0.70
CA VAL A 78 14.79 -3.59 -1.88
C VAL A 78 13.28 -3.73 -2.14
N VAL A 79 12.55 -2.61 -2.14
CA VAL A 79 11.11 -2.61 -2.40
C VAL A 79 10.85 -2.89 -3.88
N ASN A 80 10.16 -3.99 -4.15
CA ASN A 80 9.56 -4.30 -5.45
C ASN A 80 8.29 -3.47 -5.61
N LEU A 81 8.41 -2.30 -6.22
CA LEU A 81 7.30 -1.35 -6.43
C LEU A 81 6.16 -1.95 -7.27
N VAL A 82 6.47 -2.82 -8.22
CA VAL A 82 5.46 -3.50 -9.05
C VAL A 82 4.63 -4.44 -8.18
N GLN A 83 5.31 -5.26 -7.38
CA GLN A 83 4.63 -6.14 -6.43
C GLN A 83 3.82 -5.34 -5.42
N PHE A 84 4.39 -4.27 -4.83
CA PHE A 84 3.67 -3.47 -3.85
C PHE A 84 2.41 -2.82 -4.42
N ALA A 85 2.54 -2.21 -5.61
CA ALA A 85 1.41 -1.59 -6.28
C ALA A 85 0.31 -2.61 -6.56
N SER A 86 0.67 -3.82 -7.03
CA SER A 86 -0.30 -4.89 -7.31
C SER A 86 -1.16 -5.28 -6.11
N GLN A 87 -0.68 -5.07 -4.88
CA GLN A 87 -1.40 -5.36 -3.65
C GLN A 87 -2.32 -4.21 -3.18
N LEU A 88 -2.17 -2.99 -3.71
CA LEU A 88 -2.95 -1.82 -3.27
C LEU A 88 -4.46 -2.03 -3.35
N PRO A 89 -5.04 -2.58 -4.44
CA PRO A 89 -6.49 -2.84 -4.48
C PRO A 89 -6.94 -3.78 -3.35
N CYS A 90 -6.13 -4.77 -2.98
CA CYS A 90 -6.45 -5.70 -1.90
C CYS A 90 -6.37 -5.02 -0.52
N PHE A 91 -5.37 -4.17 -0.28
CA PHE A 91 -5.30 -3.38 0.96
C PHE A 91 -6.48 -2.42 1.08
N LEU A 92 -6.84 -1.75 -0.02
CA LEU A 92 -7.99 -0.86 -0.07
C LEU A 92 -9.30 -1.61 0.15
N LYS A 93 -9.47 -2.79 -0.44
CA LYS A 93 -10.63 -3.65 -0.21
C LYS A 93 -10.75 -4.09 1.25
N LYS A 94 -9.62 -4.39 1.90
CA LYS A 94 -9.60 -4.74 3.33
C LYS A 94 -9.96 -3.54 4.21
N ALA A 95 -9.52 -2.33 3.85
CA ALA A 95 -9.79 -1.11 4.62
C ALA A 95 -11.21 -0.53 4.39
N LEU A 96 -11.71 -0.59 3.16
CA LEU A 96 -12.94 0.09 2.71
C LEU A 96 -14.11 -0.84 2.44
N GLY A 97 -13.88 -2.15 2.38
CA GLY A 97 -14.88 -3.15 2.04
C GLY A 97 -15.14 -3.29 0.54
N ASN A 98 -16.23 -4.02 0.21
CA ASN A 98 -16.55 -4.45 -1.17
C ASN A 98 -17.36 -3.42 -1.98
N GLN A 99 -17.75 -2.29 -1.40
CA GLN A 99 -18.69 -1.35 -2.01
C GLN A 99 -18.00 -0.29 -2.90
N VAL A 100 -16.67 -0.31 -2.97
CA VAL A 100 -15.86 0.72 -3.62
C VAL A 100 -15.09 0.10 -4.79
N ASP A 101 -14.96 0.84 -5.90
CA ASP A 101 -14.03 0.47 -6.98
C ASP A 101 -12.58 0.68 -6.53
N VAL A 102 -12.04 -0.36 -5.89
CA VAL A 102 -10.68 -0.37 -5.34
C VAL A 102 -9.60 -0.44 -6.41
N ILE A 103 -9.93 -0.81 -7.66
CA ILE A 103 -8.95 -0.87 -8.75
C ILE A 103 -8.58 0.55 -9.16
N LEU A 104 -9.58 1.38 -9.44
CA LEU A 104 -9.35 2.78 -9.81
C LEU A 104 -8.65 3.54 -8.69
N LEU A 105 -9.08 3.33 -7.44
CA LEU A 105 -8.42 3.92 -6.27
C LEU A 105 -6.99 3.43 -6.10
N GLY A 106 -6.74 2.13 -6.31
CA GLY A 106 -5.40 1.55 -6.26
C GLY A 106 -4.44 2.23 -7.25
N LYS A 107 -4.90 2.48 -8.48
CA LYS A 107 -4.10 3.21 -9.50
C LYS A 107 -3.81 4.64 -9.04
N ALA A 108 -4.82 5.35 -8.54
CA ALA A 108 -4.65 6.72 -8.08
C ALA A 108 -3.71 6.83 -6.86
N VAL A 109 -3.78 5.88 -5.92
CA VAL A 109 -2.85 5.77 -4.80
C VAL A 109 -1.44 5.46 -5.28
N ALA A 110 -1.28 4.50 -6.19
CA ALA A 110 0.03 4.16 -6.77
C ALA A 110 0.68 5.40 -7.40
N ASP A 111 -0.07 6.13 -8.20
CA ASP A 111 0.41 7.30 -8.94
C ASP A 111 0.81 8.47 -8.05
N ARG A 112 0.13 8.65 -6.92
CA ARG A 112 0.33 9.80 -6.03
C ARG A 112 1.29 9.49 -4.89
N CYS A 113 1.18 8.31 -4.29
CA CYS A 113 1.83 8.00 -3.02
C CYS A 113 3.12 7.21 -3.16
N LEU A 114 3.23 6.29 -4.14
CA LEU A 114 4.48 5.53 -4.33
C LEU A 114 5.62 6.43 -4.79
N LYS A 115 5.33 7.46 -5.59
CA LYS A 115 6.31 8.47 -6.02
C LYS A 115 6.86 9.30 -4.87
N LEU A 116 6.15 9.35 -3.73
CA LEU A 116 6.53 10.08 -2.54
C LEU A 116 7.18 9.19 -1.46
N MET A 117 7.50 7.94 -1.80
CA MET A 117 8.17 7.05 -0.85
C MET A 117 9.52 7.64 -0.42
N PRO A 118 9.73 7.87 0.89
CA PRO A 118 11.03 8.30 1.40
C PRO A 118 12.10 7.26 1.07
N VAL A 119 13.35 7.67 0.85
CA VAL A 119 14.46 6.77 0.49
C VAL A 119 15.41 6.50 1.65
N ASP A 120 15.31 7.29 2.72
CA ASP A 120 16.13 7.29 3.92
C ASP A 120 15.56 6.42 5.06
N GLN A 121 14.48 5.68 4.78
CA GLN A 121 13.78 4.83 5.75
C GLN A 121 13.92 3.34 5.43
N THR A 122 13.66 2.49 6.43
CA THR A 122 13.52 1.04 6.22
C THR A 122 12.34 0.72 5.32
N SER A 123 12.38 -0.40 4.61
CA SER A 123 11.38 -0.76 3.61
C SER A 123 9.97 -0.89 4.17
N VAL A 124 9.84 -1.43 5.39
CA VAL A 124 8.57 -1.42 6.13
C VAL A 124 8.05 -0.01 6.39
N ARG A 125 8.91 0.93 6.82
CA ARG A 125 8.53 2.33 7.09
C ARG A 125 8.17 3.10 5.82
N ARG A 126 8.86 2.80 4.72
CA ARG A 126 8.54 3.36 3.39
C ARG A 126 7.14 2.92 2.94
N CYS A 127 6.84 1.63 3.04
CA CYS A 127 5.52 1.09 2.72
C CYS A 127 4.44 1.64 3.67
N PHE A 128 4.76 1.81 4.95
CA PHE A 128 3.87 2.42 5.92
C PHE A 128 3.56 3.90 5.60
N SER A 129 4.56 4.65 5.16
CA SER A 129 4.38 6.05 4.73
C SER A 129 3.40 6.15 3.55
N VAL A 130 3.40 5.16 2.66
CA VAL A 130 2.42 5.05 1.57
C VAL A 130 1.01 4.84 2.10
N ARG A 131 0.82 4.05 3.17
CA ARG A 131 -0.47 3.93 3.85
C ARG A 131 -0.99 5.28 4.35
N ASN A 132 -0.15 6.07 5.05
CA ASN A 132 -0.56 7.39 5.53
C ASN A 132 -0.88 8.35 4.37
N CYS A 133 -0.08 8.34 3.32
CA CYS A 133 -0.39 9.10 2.10
C CYS A 133 -1.71 8.66 1.46
N ALA A 134 -1.96 7.36 1.36
CA ALA A 134 -3.16 6.80 0.76
C ALA A 134 -4.41 7.22 1.55
N VAL A 135 -4.41 7.07 2.87
CA VAL A 135 -5.54 7.48 3.72
C VAL A 135 -5.81 8.98 3.59
N LYS A 136 -4.76 9.81 3.68
CA LYS A 136 -4.88 11.26 3.47
C LYS A 136 -5.48 11.58 2.10
N TYR A 137 -5.03 10.90 1.04
CA TYR A 137 -5.58 11.09 -0.30
C TYR A 137 -7.05 10.70 -0.38
N LEU A 138 -7.44 9.55 0.17
CA LEU A 138 -8.83 9.07 0.16
C LEU A 138 -9.78 10.07 0.85
N GLN A 139 -9.34 10.71 1.92
CA GLN A 139 -10.12 11.74 2.63
C GLN A 139 -10.30 13.04 1.82
N THR A 140 -9.45 13.30 0.82
CA THR A 140 -9.62 14.45 -0.10
C THR A 140 -10.60 14.18 -1.24
N LEU A 141 -11.01 12.93 -1.45
CA LEU A 141 -11.94 12.59 -2.50
C LEU A 141 -13.36 13.03 -2.12
N PRO A 142 -14.14 13.59 -3.06
CA PRO A 142 -15.52 13.94 -2.78
C PRO A 142 -16.29 12.71 -2.31
N THR A 143 -17.17 12.89 -1.32
CA THR A 143 -17.94 11.86 -0.59
C THR A 143 -18.80 10.92 -1.46
N GLY A 144 -18.80 11.09 -2.78
CA GLY A 144 -19.47 10.24 -3.77
C GLY A 144 -18.78 8.90 -4.06
N ILE A 145 -17.60 8.60 -3.48
CA ILE A 145 -16.94 7.28 -3.60
C ILE A 145 -17.42 6.30 -2.50
N GLY A 146 -18.54 6.60 -1.82
CA GLY A 146 -19.11 5.70 -0.82
C GLY A 146 -18.27 5.59 0.46
N LEU A 147 -17.33 6.52 0.67
CA LEU A 147 -16.65 6.71 1.95
C LEU A 147 -17.55 7.50 2.91
N THR A 148 -18.70 6.92 3.29
CA THR A 148 -19.29 7.24 4.60
C THR A 148 -18.38 6.61 5.65
N LEU A 149 -17.36 7.36 6.05
CA LEU A 149 -16.48 7.05 7.19
C LEU A 149 -17.22 7.27 8.52
#